data_AF-A0A9D4XBE9-F1
#
_entry.id   AF-A0A9D4XBE9-F1
#
_cell.length_a   1.000
_cell.length_b   1.000
_cell.length_c   1.000
_cell.angle_alpha   90.00
_cell.angle_beta   90.00
_cell.angle_gamma   90.00
#
_symmetry.space_group_name_H-M   'P 1'
#
loop_
_entity.id
_entity.type
_entity.pdbx_description
1 polymer ?
#
loop_
_entity_poly.entity_id
_entity_poly.type
_entity_poly.pdbx_seq_one_letter_code
_entity_poly.pdbx_strand_id
1 'polypeptide(L)'
;AAEHTCFVEMTVYPDLDEASALASLPGDVDGYISICGYGSLLSEKSARSTFPNLTNFRTARLTGFRRLFSVVAPVFFTHGIANLTTQEIAGLSAEPCQDETIIITVFDINKTEIPAFIQREREYRSLPVFPESLDGKPFTNPAVLCASYTDEEFFKYKCFEGREIYFQQYGEYNIHKIWRDDVLPCRVYLRHCVLAAKSLGDEVYNNFLDHTFIADRKTTIRQYFEKTATGIMEEEPPESLKARYGG
;
A
#
# COMPACT_ATOMS: atom_id res chain seq x y z
N ALA A 1 -37.10 19.35 15.15
CA ALA A 1 -35.69 18.92 15.08
C ALA A 1 -35.61 17.87 13.98
N ALA A 2 -35.13 18.27 12.81
CA ALA A 2 -34.96 17.37 11.67
C ALA A 2 -33.48 16.98 11.64
N GLU A 3 -33.20 15.70 11.85
CA GLU A 3 -31.88 15.11 11.70
C GLU A 3 -31.43 15.28 10.25
N HIS A 4 -30.39 16.09 10.04
CA HIS A 4 -29.65 16.13 8.79
C HIS A 4 -28.73 14.92 8.74
N THR A 5 -29.23 13.81 8.20
CA THR A 5 -28.39 12.72 7.70
C THR A 5 -27.70 13.22 6.43
N CYS A 6 -26.47 13.71 6.57
CA CYS A 6 -25.60 14.00 5.45
C CYS A 6 -25.12 12.65 4.89
N PHE A 7 -25.84 12.12 3.90
CA PHE A 7 -25.29 11.08 3.02
C PHE A 7 -24.24 11.76 2.14
N VAL A 8 -22.99 11.73 2.58
CA VAL A 8 -21.87 12.12 1.73
C VAL A 8 -21.66 10.97 0.75
N GLU A 9 -21.87 11.22 -0.54
CA GLU A 9 -21.51 10.28 -1.60
C GLU A 9 -20.01 9.95 -1.46
N MET A 10 -19.70 8.72 -1.03
CA MET A 10 -18.36 8.19 -1.21
C MET A 10 -18.05 8.19 -2.70
N THR A 11 -16.95 8.82 -3.11
CA THR A 11 -16.44 8.69 -4.46
C THR A 11 -16.23 7.20 -4.76
N VAL A 12 -17.06 6.64 -5.64
CA VAL A 12 -16.96 5.25 -6.07
C VAL A 12 -15.90 5.19 -7.16
N TYR A 13 -14.73 4.67 -6.82
CA TYR A 13 -13.68 4.37 -7.80
C TYR A 13 -14.00 3.04 -8.49
N PRO A 14 -14.02 2.96 -9.83
CA PRO A 14 -14.19 1.70 -10.52
C PRO A 14 -12.98 0.80 -10.26
N ASP A 15 -13.21 -0.47 -9.95
CA ASP A 15 -12.15 -1.46 -9.80
C ASP A 15 -11.64 -1.90 -11.17
N LEU A 16 -10.33 -1.78 -11.41
CA LEU A 16 -9.66 -2.10 -12.66
C LEU A 16 -8.91 -3.43 -12.55
N ASP A 17 -9.64 -4.49 -12.22
CA ASP A 17 -9.04 -5.82 -12.01
C ASP A 17 -8.56 -6.52 -13.27
N GLU A 18 -8.98 -6.05 -14.45
CA GLU A 18 -8.58 -6.61 -15.73
C GLU A 18 -7.42 -5.84 -16.36
N ALA A 19 -6.47 -6.59 -16.93
CA ALA A 19 -5.33 -6.01 -17.66
C ALA A 19 -5.77 -5.09 -18.80
N SER A 20 -6.89 -5.39 -19.46
CA SER A 20 -7.52 -4.56 -20.49
C SER A 20 -7.96 -3.21 -19.94
N ALA A 21 -8.57 -3.18 -18.76
CA ALA A 21 -9.05 -1.97 -18.11
C ALA A 21 -7.86 -1.07 -17.72
N LEU A 22 -6.82 -1.64 -17.10
CA LEU A 22 -5.58 -0.91 -16.79
C LEU A 22 -4.87 -0.41 -18.05
N ALA A 23 -4.78 -1.24 -19.10
CA ALA A 23 -4.14 -0.86 -20.36
C ALA A 23 -4.91 0.24 -21.11
N SER A 24 -6.20 0.41 -20.82
CA SER A 24 -7.02 1.47 -21.40
C SER A 24 -6.80 2.84 -20.75
N LEU A 25 -6.18 2.90 -19.56
CA LEU A 25 -5.91 4.16 -18.89
C LEU A 25 -4.97 5.03 -19.74
N PRO A 26 -5.24 6.34 -19.83
CA PRO A 26 -4.31 7.28 -20.43
C PRO A 26 -3.13 7.50 -19.49
N GLY A 27 -1.93 7.60 -20.04
CA GLY A 27 -0.73 8.01 -19.35
C GLY A 27 -0.22 9.34 -19.89
N ASP A 28 0.71 9.96 -19.18
CA ASP A 28 1.40 11.18 -19.66
C ASP A 28 2.24 10.91 -20.92
N VAL A 29 2.67 9.66 -21.10
CA VAL A 29 3.38 9.15 -22.28
C VAL A 29 2.57 7.99 -22.87
N ASP A 30 2.40 7.99 -24.20
CA ASP A 30 1.72 6.90 -24.88
C ASP A 30 2.42 5.55 -24.64
N GLY A 31 1.63 4.50 -24.41
CA GLY A 31 2.15 3.19 -24.03
C GLY A 31 2.55 3.03 -22.56
N TYR A 32 2.36 4.04 -21.70
CA TYR A 32 2.64 3.97 -20.26
C TYR A 32 1.39 4.19 -19.41
N ILE A 33 1.47 3.76 -18.15
CA ILE A 33 0.51 4.10 -17.09
C ILE A 33 1.27 4.54 -15.83
N SER A 34 0.66 5.40 -15.02
CA SER A 34 1.23 5.85 -13.75
C SER A 34 0.75 4.95 -12.59
N ILE A 35 1.64 4.63 -11.66
CA ILE A 35 1.40 3.79 -10.48
C ILE A 35 1.72 4.58 -9.21
N CYS A 36 0.87 4.47 -8.20
CA CYS A 36 1.06 5.08 -6.89
C CYS A 36 1.86 4.17 -5.94
N GLY A 37 2.95 4.69 -5.37
CA GLY A 37 3.70 4.04 -4.30
C GLY A 37 3.46 4.71 -2.94
N TYR A 38 3.02 3.95 -1.93
CA TYR A 38 2.68 4.51 -0.62
C TYR A 38 3.32 3.78 0.58
N GLY A 39 3.94 2.62 0.35
CA GLY A 39 4.69 1.84 1.34
C GLY A 39 6.16 1.71 0.93
N SER A 40 6.63 0.47 0.74
CA SER A 40 8.00 0.24 0.24
C SER A 40 8.33 0.96 -1.08
N LEU A 41 7.34 1.20 -1.93
CA LEU A 41 7.50 1.90 -3.21
C LEU A 41 7.72 3.42 -3.06
N LEU A 42 7.71 3.96 -1.83
CA LEU A 42 8.25 5.30 -1.56
C LEU A 42 9.77 5.35 -1.84
N SER A 43 10.47 4.21 -1.73
CA SER A 43 11.88 4.10 -2.12
C SER A 43 11.98 3.82 -3.61
N GLU A 44 12.63 4.70 -4.37
CA GLU A 44 12.87 4.48 -5.79
C GLU A 44 13.66 3.19 -6.04
N LYS A 45 14.60 2.84 -5.14
CA LYS A 45 15.35 1.59 -5.20
C LYS A 45 14.43 0.37 -5.10
N SER A 46 13.49 0.37 -4.14
CA SER A 46 12.49 -0.70 -3.99
C SER A 46 11.48 -0.73 -5.12
N ALA A 47 11.13 0.45 -5.66
CA ALA A 47 10.31 0.55 -6.85
C ALA A 47 11.04 -0.06 -8.06
N ARG A 48 12.31 0.23 -8.28
CA ARG A 48 13.13 -0.32 -9.37
C ARG A 48 13.43 -1.81 -9.21
N SER A 49 13.54 -2.33 -7.99
CA SER A 49 13.62 -3.79 -7.79
C SER A 49 12.34 -4.52 -8.22
N THR A 50 11.22 -3.79 -8.29
CA THR A 50 9.92 -4.31 -8.70
C THR A 50 9.63 -4.02 -10.18
N PHE A 51 9.90 -2.80 -10.63
CA PHE A 51 9.68 -2.28 -11.97
C PHE A 51 11.01 -1.72 -12.49
N PRO A 52 11.92 -2.57 -13.01
CA PRO A 52 13.27 -2.16 -13.37
C PRO A 52 13.32 -1.00 -14.37
N ASN A 53 12.32 -0.94 -15.24
CA ASN A 53 12.23 0.04 -16.31
C ASN A 53 11.35 1.25 -15.97
N LEU A 54 10.96 1.43 -14.70
CA LEU A 54 10.14 2.58 -14.32
C LEU A 54 10.82 3.89 -14.68
N THR A 55 9.97 4.86 -15.04
CA THR A 55 10.38 6.23 -15.38
C THR A 55 9.56 7.24 -14.57
N ASN A 56 9.94 8.52 -14.63
CA ASN A 56 9.16 9.63 -14.07
C ASN A 56 8.78 9.46 -12.58
N PHE A 57 9.73 8.98 -11.78
CA PHE A 57 9.56 8.83 -10.33
C PHE A 57 9.46 10.21 -9.66
N ARG A 58 8.33 10.50 -9.02
CA ARG A 58 8.00 11.81 -8.45
C ARG A 58 7.13 11.69 -7.21
N THR A 59 7.09 12.71 -6.37
CA THR A 59 6.20 12.77 -5.18
C THR A 59 4.90 13.49 -5.49
N ALA A 60 3.80 13.05 -4.89
CA ALA A 60 2.47 13.64 -5.05
C ALA A 60 1.65 13.55 -3.75
N ARG A 61 0.63 14.40 -3.59
CA ARG A 61 -0.40 14.30 -2.57
C ARG A 61 -1.59 13.53 -3.12
N LEU A 62 -2.18 12.69 -2.27
CA LEU A 62 -3.42 11.98 -2.55
C LEU A 62 -4.38 12.18 -1.38
N THR A 63 -5.46 12.89 -1.66
CA THR A 63 -6.54 13.19 -0.69
C THR A 63 -7.63 12.12 -0.75
N GLY A 64 -8.29 11.87 0.37
CA GLY A 64 -9.40 10.93 0.46
C GLY A 64 -8.96 9.49 0.73
N PHE A 65 -7.70 9.28 1.10
CA PHE A 65 -7.13 7.97 1.41
C PHE A 65 -6.20 8.05 2.61
N ARG A 66 -6.10 6.94 3.35
CA ARG A 66 -5.11 6.75 4.41
C ARG A 66 -4.28 5.50 4.19
N ARG A 67 -3.07 5.49 4.74
CA ARG A 67 -2.22 4.30 4.85
C ARG A 67 -2.57 3.52 6.12
N LEU A 68 -2.65 2.20 6.01
CA LEU A 68 -3.05 1.33 7.11
C LEU A 68 -2.19 0.05 7.15
N PHE A 69 -1.60 -0.25 8.30
CA PHE A 69 -0.94 -1.53 8.54
C PHE A 69 -1.96 -2.58 8.99
N SER A 70 -2.62 -3.24 8.03
CA SER A 70 -3.70 -4.21 8.29
C SER A 70 -3.61 -5.48 7.45
N VAL A 71 -2.89 -5.47 6.34
CA VAL A 71 -2.83 -6.58 5.39
C VAL A 71 -1.80 -7.61 5.84
N VAL A 72 -2.19 -8.88 5.95
CA VAL A 72 -1.26 -9.97 6.23
C VAL A 72 -0.72 -10.48 4.89
N ALA A 73 0.58 -10.27 4.65
CA ALA A 73 1.20 -10.63 3.39
C ALA A 73 1.95 -11.98 3.51
N PRO A 74 1.68 -12.98 2.64
CA PRO A 74 2.34 -14.30 2.69
C PRO A 74 3.87 -14.20 2.66
N VAL A 75 4.38 -13.24 1.89
CA VAL A 75 5.82 -12.97 1.71
C VAL A 75 6.57 -12.74 3.03
N PHE A 76 5.92 -12.20 4.07
CA PHE A 76 6.57 -11.99 5.36
C PHE A 76 6.85 -13.29 6.12
N PHE A 77 6.02 -14.30 5.90
CA PHE A 77 6.21 -15.63 6.48
C PHE A 77 7.27 -16.40 5.70
N THR A 78 7.23 -16.36 4.37
CA THR A 78 8.23 -17.02 3.52
C THR A 78 9.64 -16.51 3.78
N HIS A 79 9.79 -15.22 4.10
CA HIS A 79 11.09 -14.62 4.42
C HIS A 79 11.45 -14.61 5.91
N GLY A 80 10.60 -15.17 6.79
CA GLY A 80 10.89 -15.27 8.21
C GLY A 80 10.96 -13.92 8.94
N ILE A 81 10.22 -12.92 8.48
CA ILE A 81 10.15 -11.57 9.12
C ILE A 81 8.81 -11.31 9.81
N ALA A 82 7.87 -12.26 9.74
CA ALA A 82 6.61 -12.24 10.47
C ALA A 82 6.82 -12.74 11.91
N ASN A 83 6.38 -11.97 12.91
CA ASN A 83 6.40 -12.41 14.31
C ASN A 83 4.98 -12.78 14.77
N LEU A 84 4.69 -14.09 14.81
CA LEU A 84 3.39 -14.61 15.23
C LEU A 84 3.14 -14.46 16.73
N THR A 85 4.18 -14.46 17.57
CA THR A 85 4.02 -14.32 19.02
C THR A 85 3.53 -12.93 19.39
N THR A 86 4.05 -11.89 18.73
CA THR A 86 3.67 -10.49 18.97
C THR A 86 2.61 -9.97 18.01
N GLN A 87 2.21 -10.75 17.01
CA GLN A 87 1.34 -10.35 15.89
C GLN A 87 1.91 -9.21 15.03
N GLU A 88 3.23 -8.97 15.04
CA GLU A 88 3.92 -8.02 14.14
C GLU A 88 4.07 -8.64 12.74
N ILE A 89 2.95 -8.74 12.03
CA ILE A 89 2.80 -9.45 10.75
C ILE A 89 2.12 -8.61 9.66
N ALA A 90 1.74 -7.37 9.97
CA ALA A 90 1.00 -6.53 9.05
C ALA A 90 1.93 -5.80 8.05
N GLY A 91 1.58 -5.90 6.78
CA GLY A 91 2.05 -5.03 5.70
C GLY A 91 1.17 -3.80 5.60
N LEU A 92 1.38 -3.00 4.56
CA LEU A 92 0.70 -1.72 4.39
C LEU A 92 -0.29 -1.79 3.23
N SER A 93 -1.51 -1.30 3.46
CA SER A 93 -2.53 -1.06 2.45
C SER A 93 -2.95 0.41 2.43
N ALA A 94 -3.78 0.78 1.45
CA ALA A 94 -4.49 2.05 1.42
C ALA A 94 -6.01 1.80 1.40
N GLU A 95 -6.78 2.58 2.15
CA GLU A 95 -8.25 2.53 2.12
C GLU A 95 -8.84 3.96 2.04
N PRO A 96 -10.05 4.13 1.48
CA PRO A 96 -10.72 5.42 1.44
C PRO A 96 -10.92 6.01 2.85
N CYS A 97 -10.60 7.30 3.00
CA CYS A 97 -10.80 8.07 4.22
C CYS A 97 -10.86 9.56 3.86
N GLN A 98 -12.06 10.15 3.85
CA GLN A 98 -12.32 11.47 3.23
C GLN A 98 -11.48 12.61 3.83
N ASP A 99 -11.22 12.57 5.13
CA ASP A 99 -10.53 13.65 5.85
C ASP A 99 -8.99 13.48 5.85
N GLU A 100 -8.47 12.47 5.17
CA GLU A 100 -7.05 12.12 5.18
C GLU A 100 -6.35 12.50 3.86
N THR A 101 -5.08 12.89 3.99
CA THR A 101 -4.19 13.17 2.86
C THR A 101 -2.86 12.49 3.08
N ILE A 102 -2.45 11.66 2.13
CA ILE A 102 -1.17 10.99 2.16
C ILE A 102 -0.25 11.52 1.05
N ILE A 103 1.03 11.64 1.36
CA ILE A 103 2.08 11.88 0.37
C ILE A 103 2.58 10.52 -0.10
N ILE A 104 2.55 10.35 -1.42
CA ILE A 104 2.89 9.14 -2.15
C ILE A 104 4.00 9.46 -3.16
N THR A 105 4.56 8.42 -3.75
CA THR A 105 5.30 8.50 -5.01
C THR A 105 4.39 8.11 -6.16
N VAL A 106 4.69 8.62 -7.34
CA VAL A 106 4.08 8.22 -8.60
C VAL A 106 5.22 7.95 -9.59
N PHE A 107 5.11 6.88 -10.36
CA PHE A 107 6.07 6.53 -11.40
C PHE A 107 5.35 5.84 -12.54
N ASP A 108 5.97 5.84 -13.71
CA ASP A 108 5.34 5.35 -14.93
C ASP A 108 5.98 4.00 -15.33
N ILE A 109 5.14 3.02 -15.66
CA ILE A 109 5.54 1.71 -16.16
C ILE A 109 5.01 1.50 -17.58
N ASN A 110 5.70 0.67 -18.37
CA ASN A 110 5.21 0.35 -19.70
C ASN A 110 3.95 -0.54 -19.59
N LYS A 111 2.96 -0.34 -20.47
CA LYS A 111 1.74 -1.17 -20.49
C LYS A 111 2.04 -2.67 -20.68
N THR A 112 3.20 -3.04 -21.24
CA THR A 112 3.64 -4.45 -21.30
C THR A 112 3.92 -5.07 -19.93
N GLU A 113 4.16 -4.26 -18.89
CA GLU A 113 4.44 -4.71 -17.52
C GLU A 113 3.15 -4.95 -16.69
N ILE A 114 1.98 -4.58 -17.21
CA ILE A 114 0.68 -4.71 -16.52
C ILE A 114 0.41 -6.15 -16.02
N PRO A 115 0.65 -7.23 -16.81
CA PRO A 115 0.40 -8.58 -16.31
C PRO A 115 1.24 -8.93 -15.07
N ALA A 116 2.52 -8.53 -15.04
CA ALA A 116 3.39 -8.76 -13.90
C ALA A 116 2.98 -7.91 -12.68
N PHE A 117 2.54 -6.68 -12.93
CA PHE A 117 1.97 -5.81 -11.90
C PHE A 117 0.73 -6.43 -11.23
N ILE A 118 -0.25 -6.90 -12.02
CA ILE A 118 -1.47 -7.54 -11.50
C ILE A 118 -1.13 -8.81 -10.71
N GLN A 119 -0.20 -9.63 -11.20
CA GLN A 119 0.20 -10.84 -10.50
C GLN A 119 0.83 -10.53 -9.15
N ARG A 120 1.62 -9.46 -9.06
CA ARG A 120 2.29 -9.06 -7.83
C ARG A 120 1.30 -8.49 -6.82
N GLU A 121 0.44 -7.58 -7.25
CA GLU A 121 -0.49 -6.86 -6.38
C GLU A 121 -1.85 -7.59 -6.30
N ARG A 122 -1.79 -8.93 -6.38
CA ARG A 122 -2.94 -9.82 -6.51
C ARG A 122 -3.99 -9.58 -5.44
N GLU A 123 -3.57 -9.28 -4.22
CA GLU A 123 -4.47 -9.06 -3.09
C GLU A 123 -5.21 -7.71 -3.17
N TYR A 124 -4.74 -6.73 -3.93
CA TYR A 124 -5.30 -5.37 -3.91
C TYR A 124 -6.26 -5.12 -5.08
N ARG A 125 -7.26 -4.26 -4.88
CA ARG A 125 -8.01 -3.64 -5.98
C ARG A 125 -7.19 -2.54 -6.63
N SER A 126 -7.44 -2.30 -7.91
CA SER A 126 -6.77 -1.23 -8.66
C SER A 126 -7.71 -0.07 -8.88
N LEU A 127 -7.45 1.06 -8.22
CA LEU A 127 -8.28 2.25 -8.30
C LEU A 127 -7.60 3.34 -9.14
N PRO A 128 -8.28 3.93 -10.14
CA PRO A 128 -7.77 5.11 -10.83
C PRO A 128 -8.00 6.33 -9.93
N VAL A 129 -6.93 6.96 -9.49
CA VAL A 129 -6.95 8.16 -8.65
C VAL A 129 -6.29 9.33 -9.36
N PHE A 130 -6.57 10.56 -8.92
CA PHE A 130 -5.97 11.78 -9.45
C PHE A 130 -5.14 12.47 -8.36
N PRO A 131 -3.85 12.11 -8.21
CA PRO A 131 -2.97 12.80 -7.29
C PRO A 131 -2.76 14.27 -7.70
N GLU A 132 -2.27 15.05 -6.75
CA GLU A 132 -1.82 16.42 -6.96
C GLU A 132 -0.32 16.49 -6.74
N SER A 133 0.38 17.31 -7.52
CA SER A 133 1.78 17.62 -7.22
C SER A 133 1.90 18.42 -5.91
N LEU A 134 3.11 18.48 -5.33
CA LEU A 134 3.33 19.13 -4.03
C LEU A 134 3.08 20.65 -4.04
N ASP A 135 2.96 21.28 -5.21
CA ASP A 135 2.54 22.68 -5.37
C ASP A 135 1.02 22.83 -5.54
N GLY A 136 0.26 21.74 -5.47
CA GLY A 136 -1.21 21.71 -5.52
C GLY A 136 -1.79 21.63 -6.94
N LYS A 137 -0.97 21.33 -7.96
CA LYS A 137 -1.50 21.13 -9.31
C LYS A 137 -1.99 19.69 -9.51
N PRO A 138 -3.28 19.47 -9.84
CA PRO A 138 -3.82 18.14 -10.13
C PRO A 138 -3.18 17.50 -11.36
N PHE A 139 -3.05 16.17 -11.33
CA PHE A 139 -2.61 15.41 -12.48
C PHE A 139 -3.69 15.40 -13.57
N THR A 140 -3.27 15.45 -14.84
CA THR A 140 -4.19 15.40 -15.98
C THR A 140 -4.68 13.99 -16.28
N ASN A 141 -3.85 12.99 -15.97
CA ASN A 141 -4.11 11.57 -16.18
C ASN A 141 -4.20 10.86 -14.83
N PRO A 142 -4.98 9.78 -14.72
CA PRO A 142 -5.08 9.01 -13.51
C PRO A 142 -3.79 8.23 -13.22
N ALA A 143 -3.53 7.98 -11.95
CA ALA A 143 -2.55 7.02 -11.48
C ALA A 143 -3.26 5.85 -10.79
N VAL A 144 -2.67 4.65 -10.85
CA VAL A 144 -3.25 3.44 -10.29
C VAL A 144 -2.83 3.30 -8.83
N LEU A 145 -3.79 3.31 -7.92
CA LEU A 145 -3.61 2.99 -6.51
C LEU A 145 -4.04 1.54 -6.24
N CYS A 146 -3.12 0.74 -5.68
CA CYS A 146 -3.47 -0.55 -5.08
C CYS A 146 -4.13 -0.30 -3.71
N ALA A 147 -5.44 -0.51 -3.59
CA ALA A 147 -6.18 -0.30 -2.35
C ALA A 147 -6.68 -1.64 -1.76
N SER A 148 -6.94 -1.68 -0.45
CA SER A 148 -7.43 -2.89 0.23
C SER A 148 -8.85 -3.23 -0.19
N TYR A 149 -9.14 -4.52 -0.38
CA TYR A 149 -10.49 -5.06 -0.30
C TYR A 149 -10.91 -5.31 1.16
N THR A 150 -12.14 -5.79 1.34
CA THR A 150 -12.43 -6.77 2.42
C THR A 150 -12.14 -8.19 1.95
N ASP A 151 -11.99 -9.14 2.88
CA ASP A 151 -11.85 -10.56 2.52
C ASP A 151 -13.01 -11.02 1.63
N GLU A 152 -14.24 -10.63 1.97
CA GLU A 152 -15.45 -10.98 1.22
C GLU A 152 -15.41 -10.46 -0.21
N GLU A 153 -15.00 -9.20 -0.41
CA GLU A 153 -14.84 -8.63 -1.75
C GLU A 153 -13.77 -9.37 -2.55
N PHE A 154 -12.59 -9.60 -1.96
CA PHE A 154 -11.48 -10.28 -2.63
C PHE A 154 -11.86 -11.68 -3.10
N PHE A 155 -12.50 -12.49 -2.25
CA PHE A 155 -12.95 -13.84 -2.61
C PHE A 155 -14.13 -13.85 -3.58
N LYS A 156 -14.92 -12.77 -3.62
CA LYS A 156 -16.04 -12.65 -4.56
C LYS A 156 -15.59 -12.22 -5.95
N TYR A 157 -14.64 -11.29 -6.04
CA TYR A 157 -14.32 -10.61 -7.30
C TYR A 157 -12.99 -11.02 -7.91
N LYS A 158 -12.02 -11.49 -7.11
CA LYS A 158 -10.63 -11.65 -7.56
C LYS A 158 -10.07 -13.06 -7.38
N CYS A 159 -10.39 -13.73 -6.28
CA CYS A 159 -9.80 -15.02 -5.93
C CYS A 159 -10.68 -16.21 -6.36
N PHE A 160 -10.59 -16.59 -7.62
CA PHE A 160 -11.41 -17.66 -8.21
C PHE A 160 -11.08 -19.07 -7.73
N GLU A 161 -9.91 -19.33 -7.16
CA GLU A 161 -9.56 -20.62 -6.54
C GLU A 161 -10.27 -20.86 -5.19
N GLY A 162 -10.92 -19.83 -4.63
CA GLY A 162 -11.66 -19.92 -3.38
C GLY A 162 -10.81 -19.83 -2.11
N ARG A 163 -11.51 -19.63 -0.99
CA ARG A 163 -10.91 -19.33 0.32
C ARG A 163 -9.97 -20.41 0.83
N GLU A 164 -10.38 -21.67 0.75
CA GLU A 164 -9.63 -22.81 1.27
C GLU A 164 -8.28 -22.98 0.55
N ILE A 165 -8.28 -22.92 -0.79
CA ILE A 165 -7.06 -23.05 -1.59
C ILE A 165 -6.14 -21.85 -1.34
N TYR A 166 -6.67 -20.63 -1.33
CA TYR A 166 -5.87 -19.44 -1.10
C TYR A 166 -5.12 -19.46 0.24
N PHE A 167 -5.76 -19.89 1.33
CA PHE A 167 -5.11 -19.88 2.64
C PHE A 167 -4.07 -21.00 2.84
N GLN A 168 -3.98 -21.99 1.95
CA GLN A 168 -2.92 -23.01 2.00
C GLN A 168 -1.51 -22.40 1.92
N GLN A 169 -1.36 -21.23 1.30
CA GLN A 169 -0.07 -20.53 1.21
C GLN A 169 0.50 -20.10 2.57
N TYR A 170 -0.35 -19.99 3.59
CA TYR A 170 0.07 -19.69 4.95
C TYR A 170 0.42 -20.94 5.76
N GLY A 171 0.28 -22.14 5.18
CA GLY A 171 0.72 -23.40 5.79
C GLY A 171 0.29 -23.53 7.26
N GLU A 172 1.28 -23.68 8.13
CA GLU A 172 1.11 -23.90 9.57
C GLU A 172 0.86 -22.63 10.39
N TYR A 173 0.85 -21.44 9.75
CA TYR A 173 0.77 -20.16 10.45
C TYR A 173 -0.66 -19.76 10.89
N ASN A 174 -1.67 -20.61 10.63
CA ASN A 174 -3.07 -20.42 11.04
C ASN A 174 -3.66 -19.04 10.66
N ILE A 175 -3.29 -18.52 9.48
CA ILE A 175 -3.85 -17.29 8.93
C ILE A 175 -5.10 -17.63 8.14
N HIS A 176 -6.22 -16.98 8.50
CA HIS A 176 -7.52 -17.19 7.86
C HIS A 176 -8.23 -15.88 7.48
N LYS A 177 -7.51 -14.75 7.60
CA LYS A 177 -7.99 -13.39 7.28
C LYS A 177 -6.85 -12.56 6.71
N ILE A 178 -7.08 -11.86 5.59
CA ILE A 178 -6.06 -11.06 4.90
C ILE A 178 -6.02 -9.66 5.51
N TRP A 179 -7.15 -8.96 5.52
CA TRP A 179 -7.26 -7.60 6.09
C TRP A 179 -7.73 -7.66 7.54
N ARG A 180 -6.82 -7.39 8.47
CA ARG A 180 -7.01 -7.56 9.91
C ARG A 180 -7.02 -6.23 10.66
N ASP A 181 -7.61 -6.26 11.84
CA ASP A 181 -7.76 -5.15 12.79
C ASP A 181 -7.03 -5.43 14.13
N ASP A 182 -6.47 -6.63 14.27
CA ASP A 182 -5.87 -7.19 15.49
C ASP A 182 -4.39 -7.56 15.32
N VAL A 183 -3.70 -6.89 14.38
CA VAL A 183 -2.28 -7.13 14.06
C VAL A 183 -1.45 -5.86 14.19
N LEU A 184 -0.16 -6.05 14.42
CA LEU A 184 0.83 -4.98 14.48
C LEU A 184 1.68 -4.93 13.20
N PRO A 185 2.25 -3.77 12.86
CA PRO A 185 3.17 -3.65 11.73
C PRO A 185 4.32 -4.66 11.81
N CYS A 186 4.63 -5.35 10.72
CA CYS A 186 5.88 -6.12 10.61
C CYS A 186 7.05 -5.14 10.77
N ARG A 187 7.92 -5.39 11.76
CA ARG A 187 8.93 -4.41 12.20
C ARG A 187 9.91 -4.03 11.09
N VAL A 188 10.49 -5.03 10.42
CA VAL A 188 11.43 -4.84 9.28
C VAL A 188 10.78 -4.04 8.16
N TYR A 189 9.52 -4.37 7.83
CA TYR A 189 8.81 -3.69 6.76
C TYR A 189 8.42 -2.26 7.13
N LEU A 190 7.95 -2.02 8.36
CA LEU A 190 7.65 -0.68 8.87
C LEU A 190 8.90 0.20 8.85
N ARG A 191 10.02 -0.29 9.39
CA ARG A 191 11.30 0.44 9.36
C ARG A 191 11.67 0.86 7.95
N HIS A 192 11.61 -0.06 6.99
CA HIS A 192 11.92 0.27 5.59
C HIS A 192 11.00 1.37 5.05
N CYS A 193 9.68 1.28 5.29
CA CYS A 193 8.75 2.31 4.84
C CYS A 193 9.06 3.69 5.46
N VAL A 194 9.42 3.72 6.75
CA VAL A 194 9.80 4.96 7.44
C VAL A 194 11.09 5.56 6.87
N LEU A 195 12.10 4.73 6.60
CA LEU A 195 13.35 5.18 5.97
C LEU A 195 13.13 5.67 4.53
N ALA A 196 12.27 4.98 3.78
CA ALA A 196 11.87 5.38 2.44
C ALA A 196 11.13 6.73 2.43
N ALA A 197 10.21 6.96 3.37
CA ALA A 197 9.57 8.26 3.53
C ALA A 197 10.59 9.35 3.91
N LYS A 198 11.53 9.02 4.81
CA LYS A 198 12.57 9.96 5.25
C LYS A 198 13.51 10.39 4.13
N SER A 199 13.85 9.50 3.20
CA SER A 199 14.74 9.85 2.08
C SER A 199 14.11 10.82 1.09
N LEU A 200 12.78 10.96 1.09
CA LEU A 200 12.04 11.92 0.27
C LEU A 200 11.88 13.30 0.92
N GLY A 201 12.33 13.47 2.17
CA GLY A 201 12.33 14.74 2.91
C GLY A 201 11.32 14.81 4.06
N ASP A 202 11.46 15.86 4.88
CA ASP A 202 10.74 15.99 6.15
C ASP A 202 9.23 16.07 6.00
N GLU A 203 8.72 16.66 4.90
CA GLU A 203 7.28 16.71 4.64
C GLU A 203 6.70 15.30 4.47
N VAL A 204 7.36 14.45 3.66
CA VAL A 204 6.94 13.08 3.40
C VAL A 204 7.11 12.21 4.66
N TYR A 205 8.21 12.40 5.38
CA TYR A 205 8.47 11.71 6.63
C TYR A 205 7.39 11.99 7.69
N ASN A 206 7.10 13.26 7.95
CA ASN A 206 6.08 13.63 8.93
C ASN A 206 4.70 13.16 8.48
N ASN A 207 4.37 13.31 7.20
CA ASN A 207 3.12 12.78 6.67
C ASN A 207 3.02 11.26 6.82
N PHE A 208 4.12 10.51 6.65
CA PHE A 208 4.14 9.07 6.91
C PHE A 208 3.84 8.74 8.37
N LEU A 209 4.46 9.45 9.31
CA LEU A 209 4.26 9.17 10.73
C LEU A 209 2.85 9.54 11.22
N ASP A 210 2.28 10.62 10.68
CA ASP A 210 1.03 11.20 11.16
C ASP A 210 -0.22 10.70 10.41
N HIS A 211 -0.07 10.34 9.13
CA HIS A 211 -1.18 9.88 8.27
C HIS A 211 -1.02 8.42 7.83
N THR A 212 -0.37 7.63 8.69
CA THR A 212 -0.34 6.16 8.60
C THR A 212 -0.76 5.58 9.93
N PHE A 213 -1.65 4.59 9.88
CA PHE A 213 -2.28 4.02 11.07
C PHE A 213 -1.92 2.53 11.19
N ILE A 214 -1.93 2.02 12.43
CA ILE A 214 -1.94 0.56 12.66
C ILE A 214 -3.35 0.00 12.47
N ALA A 215 -3.50 -1.33 12.54
CA ALA A 215 -4.73 -2.05 12.22
C ALA A 215 -6.00 -1.57 12.97
N ASP A 216 -5.82 -0.94 14.14
CA ASP A 216 -6.89 -0.32 14.94
C ASP A 216 -7.53 0.92 14.31
N ARG A 217 -6.96 1.44 13.21
CA ARG A 217 -7.41 2.59 12.43
C ARG A 217 -7.44 3.92 13.19
N LYS A 218 -6.78 3.98 14.35
CA LYS A 218 -6.81 5.11 15.27
C LYS A 218 -5.42 5.57 15.68
N THR A 219 -4.54 4.61 15.97
CA THR A 219 -3.19 4.90 16.44
C THR A 219 -2.28 5.15 15.24
N THR A 220 -1.71 6.35 15.16
CA THR A 220 -0.75 6.70 14.11
C THR A 220 0.59 6.01 14.33
N ILE A 221 1.43 5.93 13.29
CA ILE A 221 2.80 5.39 13.45
C ILE A 221 3.62 6.23 14.42
N ARG A 222 3.45 7.56 14.46
CA ARG A 222 4.07 8.41 15.48
C ARG A 222 3.71 7.95 16.89
N GLN A 223 2.42 7.81 17.17
CA GLN A 223 1.92 7.37 18.48
C GLN A 223 2.35 5.95 18.82
N TYR A 224 2.42 5.07 17.82
CA TYR A 224 2.87 3.69 17.99
C TYR A 224 4.35 3.62 18.42
N PHE A 225 5.21 4.42 17.79
CA PHE A 225 6.62 4.55 18.17
C PHE A 225 6.82 5.10 19.57
N GLU A 226 6.01 6.08 19.99
CA GLU A 226 6.10 6.66 21.33
C GLU A 226 5.67 5.69 22.45
N LYS A 227 4.69 4.82 22.19
CA LYS A 227 4.06 3.99 23.22
C LYS A 227 4.65 2.59 23.36
N THR A 228 4.91 1.93 22.23
CA THR A 228 5.02 0.46 22.20
C THR A 228 6.17 -0.04 21.33
N ALA A 229 6.52 0.68 20.27
CA ALA A 229 7.43 0.21 19.24
C ALA A 229 8.91 0.62 19.45
N THR A 230 9.44 0.30 20.63
CA THR A 230 10.88 0.46 20.90
C THR A 230 11.69 -0.49 20.00
N GLY A 231 12.83 -0.03 19.48
CA GLY A 231 13.75 -0.88 18.72
C GLY A 231 13.41 -1.09 17.23
N ILE A 232 12.26 -0.59 16.72
CA ILE A 232 11.88 -0.85 15.32
C ILE A 232 12.87 -0.20 14.35
N MET A 233 13.39 0.98 14.66
CA MET A 233 14.32 1.69 13.78
C MET A 233 15.71 1.05 13.74
N GLU A 234 16.01 0.17 14.69
CA GLU A 234 17.24 -0.61 14.81
C GLU A 234 17.13 -2.01 14.17
N GLU A 235 15.95 -2.43 13.74
CA GLU A 235 15.75 -3.73 13.08
C GLU A 235 16.49 -3.80 11.74
N GLU A 236 17.20 -4.89 11.51
CA GLU A 236 17.85 -5.14 10.21
C GLU A 236 17.13 -6.27 9.47
N PRO A 237 16.86 -6.11 8.16
CA PRO A 237 16.32 -7.19 7.37
C PRO A 237 17.30 -8.38 7.33
N PRO A 238 16.81 -9.62 7.18
CA PRO A 238 17.69 -10.74 6.83
C PRO A 238 18.42 -10.45 5.52
N GLU A 239 19.58 -11.08 5.30
CA GLU A 239 20.44 -10.79 4.14
C GLU A 239 19.70 -10.93 2.80
N SER A 240 18.78 -11.91 2.69
CA SER A 240 17.93 -12.12 1.52
C SER A 240 16.99 -10.95 1.19
N LEU A 241 16.70 -10.08 2.16
CA LEU A 241 15.84 -8.91 2.02
C LEU A 241 16.60 -7.59 2.10
N LYS A 242 17.90 -7.58 2.34
CA LYS A 242 18.68 -6.35 2.53
C LYS A 242 18.64 -5.40 1.34
N ALA A 243 18.62 -5.95 0.12
CA ALA A 243 18.46 -5.14 -1.08
C ALA A 243 17.08 -4.46 -1.19
N ARG A 244 16.05 -5.08 -0.61
CA ARG A 244 14.64 -4.67 -0.72
C ARG A 244 14.17 -3.83 0.47
N TYR A 245 14.58 -4.17 1.70
CA TYR A 245 14.12 -3.57 2.96
C TYR A 245 15.27 -2.98 3.80
N GLY A 246 16.41 -2.67 3.19
CA GLY A 246 17.57 -2.08 3.88
C GLY A 246 17.47 -0.59 4.21
N GLY A 247 16.34 0.04 3.90
CA GLY A 247 16.21 1.50 3.85
C GLY A 247 16.37 2.02 2.43
#